data_AF-A0A4R9LVH8-F1
#
_entry.id   AF-A0A4R9LVH8-F1
#
_cell.length_a   1.000
_cell.length_b   1.000
_cell.length_c   1.000
_cell.angle_alpha   90.00
_cell.angle_beta   90.00
_cell.angle_gamma   90.00
#
_symmetry.space_group_name_H-M   'P 1'
#
loop_
_entity.id
_entity.type
_entity.pdbx_description
1 polymer ?
#
loop_
_entity_poly.entity_id
_entity_poly.type
_entity_poly.pdbx_seq_one_letter_code
_entity_poly.pdbx_strand_id
1 'polypeptide(L)'
;MGIQKKILYSAFVALILFFVALLFTFRDDEAEKEKKDKKSKALSYLLGGGSKGKTNNPLGVRGEDAESIFDSDYYKAGGMKYEEDSKIANNSGDGEIPINPQTGKPYPPEAMETFDELRELFPDNDLIPKRLTPELKAQAEQHGQKLAQATTSVFGGTPSASDVQFYYSHVKKQGNDRMEIINYLIESQGGEDPEMDKKFQEILTNIKFQNEQVDKEMESAYNKAGVSLP
;
A
#
# COMPACT_ATOMS: atom_id res chain seq x y z
N MET A 1 68.84 8.08 3.65
CA MET A 1 67.81 7.12 3.20
C MET A 1 67.54 7.35 1.72
N GLY A 2 67.87 6.36 0.87
CA GLY A 2 67.84 6.50 -0.59
C GLY A 2 66.43 6.78 -1.13
N ILE A 3 66.37 7.58 -2.20
CA ILE A 3 65.15 8.00 -2.92
C ILE A 3 64.19 6.83 -3.18
N GLN A 4 64.70 5.63 -3.43
CA GLN A 4 63.91 4.41 -3.60
C GLN A 4 63.02 4.06 -2.39
N LYS A 5 63.52 4.23 -1.15
CA LYS A 5 62.74 3.97 0.07
C LYS A 5 61.64 5.03 0.29
N LYS A 6 61.87 6.26 -0.17
CA LYS A 6 60.89 7.35 -0.08
C LYS A 6 59.75 7.17 -1.08
N ILE A 7 60.06 6.73 -2.31
CA ILE A 7 59.08 6.41 -3.35
C ILE A 7 58.20 5.21 -2.93
N LEU A 8 58.81 4.18 -2.33
CA LEU A 8 58.06 3.03 -1.82
C LEU A 8 57.09 3.42 -0.70
N TYR A 9 57.53 4.27 0.24
CA TYR A 9 56.68 4.74 1.33
C TYR A 9 55.53 5.63 0.83
N SER A 10 55.79 6.54 -0.13
CA SER A 10 54.74 7.37 -0.71
C SER A 10 53.70 6.56 -1.48
N ALA A 11 54.13 5.52 -2.21
CA ALA A 11 53.23 4.63 -2.93
C ALA A 11 52.35 3.81 -1.96
N PHE A 12 52.92 3.34 -0.84
CA PHE A 12 52.18 2.60 0.17
C PHE A 12 51.13 3.47 0.89
N VAL A 13 51.48 4.71 1.22
CA VAL A 13 50.54 5.67 1.82
C VAL A 13 49.41 6.03 0.84
N ALA A 14 49.71 6.23 -0.44
CA ALA A 14 48.69 6.48 -1.46
C ALA A 14 47.74 5.30 -1.64
N LEU A 15 48.24 4.06 -1.58
CA LEU A 15 47.44 2.85 -1.68
C LEU A 15 46.50 2.69 -0.47
N ILE A 16 46.97 2.97 0.75
CA ILE A 16 46.11 2.97 1.94
C ILE A 16 45.03 4.04 1.83
N LEU A 17 45.37 5.25 1.40
CA LEU A 17 44.39 6.32 1.21
C LEU A 17 43.36 5.97 0.12
N PHE A 18 43.75 5.25 -0.93
CA PHE A 18 42.83 4.74 -1.95
C PHE A 18 41.84 3.72 -1.38
N PHE A 19 42.29 2.79 -0.54
CA PHE A 19 41.40 1.84 0.13
C PHE A 19 40.48 2.50 1.16
N VAL A 20 40.97 3.52 1.89
CA VAL A 20 40.13 4.31 2.80
C VAL A 20 39.09 5.11 2.02
N ALA A 21 39.46 5.70 0.87
CA ALA A 21 38.51 6.39 0.00
C ALA A 21 37.43 5.44 -0.54
N LEU A 22 37.80 4.22 -0.96
CA LEU A 22 36.84 3.19 -1.37
C LEU A 22 35.87 2.83 -0.24
N LEU A 23 36.35 2.72 1.01
CA LEU A 23 35.49 2.44 2.15
C LEU A 23 34.49 3.56 2.47
N PHE A 24 34.80 4.81 2.13
CA PHE A 24 33.84 5.92 2.26
C PHE A 24 32.88 6.00 1.07
N THR A 25 33.32 5.73 -0.17
CA THR A 25 32.41 5.75 -1.33
C THR A 25 31.44 4.56 -1.35
N PHE A 26 31.81 3.37 -0.86
CA PHE A 26 30.90 2.22 -0.83
C PHE A 26 29.92 2.22 0.35
N ARG A 27 30.17 3.03 1.39
CA ARG A 27 29.34 3.05 2.60
C ARG A 27 28.06 3.88 2.43
N ASP A 28 28.10 4.90 1.59
CA ASP A 28 26.89 5.68 1.25
C ASP A 28 25.95 4.87 0.32
N ASP A 29 26.51 4.11 -0.62
CA ASP A 29 25.76 3.20 -1.49
C ASP A 29 25.07 2.06 -0.71
N GLU A 30 25.72 1.46 0.30
CA GLU A 30 25.09 0.42 1.12
C GLU A 30 23.94 0.97 1.98
N ALA A 31 24.09 2.16 2.55
CA ALA A 31 23.04 2.78 3.35
C ALA A 31 21.83 3.22 2.51
N GLU A 32 22.06 3.73 1.30
CA GLU A 32 20.97 4.01 0.35
C GLU A 32 20.28 2.74 -0.13
N LYS A 33 21.05 1.68 -0.41
CA LYS A 33 20.51 0.40 -0.83
C LYS A 33 19.68 -0.27 0.27
N GLU A 34 20.13 -0.23 1.51
CA GLU A 34 19.37 -0.76 2.65
C GLU A 34 18.05 0.01 2.87
N LYS A 35 18.06 1.34 2.69
CA LYS A 35 16.84 2.16 2.74
C LYS A 35 15.88 1.83 1.59
N LYS A 36 16.39 1.69 0.37
CA LYS A 36 15.60 1.27 -0.80
C LYS A 36 15.00 -0.13 -0.61
N ASP A 37 15.76 -1.08 -0.06
CA ASP A 37 15.31 -2.44 0.22
C ASP A 37 14.23 -2.49 1.33
N LYS A 38 14.35 -1.67 2.37
CA LYS A 38 13.31 -1.55 3.42
C LYS A 38 12.03 -0.95 2.84
N LYS A 39 12.14 0.10 2.02
CA LYS A 39 10.99 0.74 1.35
C LYS A 39 10.33 -0.19 0.35
N SER A 40 11.10 -0.93 -0.46
CA SER A 40 10.56 -1.89 -1.43
C SER A 40 9.83 -3.04 -0.73
N LYS A 41 10.37 -3.52 0.41
CA LYS A 41 9.70 -4.54 1.24
C LYS A 41 8.41 -4.02 1.87
N ALA A 42 8.38 -2.79 2.37
CA ALA A 42 7.16 -2.15 2.89
C ALA A 42 6.09 -1.99 1.81
N LEU A 43 6.50 -1.56 0.61
CA LEU A 43 5.63 -1.43 -0.55
C LEU A 43 5.15 -2.81 -1.05
N SER A 44 5.94 -3.87 -0.87
CA SER A 44 5.48 -5.24 -1.14
C SER A 44 4.37 -5.67 -0.18
N TYR A 45 4.38 -5.26 1.09
CA TYR A 45 3.28 -5.52 2.02
C TYR A 45 2.01 -4.73 1.69
N LEU A 46 2.16 -3.59 1.00
CA LEU A 46 1.04 -2.79 0.50
C LEU A 46 0.45 -3.37 -0.80
N LEU A 47 1.31 -3.87 -1.70
CA LEU A 47 0.91 -4.36 -3.02
C LEU A 47 0.65 -5.88 -3.11
N GLY A 48 0.92 -6.65 -2.05
CA GLY A 48 0.67 -8.09 -2.06
C GLY A 48 1.85 -8.97 -2.50
N GLY A 49 3.05 -8.65 -2.03
CA GLY A 49 4.27 -9.40 -2.26
C GLY A 49 4.31 -10.77 -1.58
N GLY A 50 3.80 -11.78 -2.27
CA GLY A 50 4.41 -13.11 -2.41
C GLY A 50 4.41 -14.09 -1.23
N SER A 51 3.47 -15.04 -1.25
CA SER A 51 3.79 -16.45 -0.97
C SER A 51 2.87 -17.37 -1.76
N LYS A 52 3.44 -18.43 -2.36
CA LYS A 52 2.73 -19.50 -3.06
C LYS A 52 1.74 -20.16 -2.10
N GLY A 53 0.47 -19.80 -2.22
CA GLY A 53 -0.64 -20.43 -1.52
C GLY A 53 -1.93 -20.02 -2.22
N LYS A 54 -2.79 -21.01 -2.48
CA LYS A 54 -4.11 -20.94 -3.13
C LYS A 54 -4.63 -19.52 -3.40
N THR A 55 -4.87 -19.27 -4.69
CA THR A 55 -5.55 -18.12 -5.27
C THR A 55 -6.83 -17.74 -4.51
N ASN A 56 -6.67 -16.93 -3.47
CA ASN A 56 -7.73 -16.03 -3.02
C ASN A 56 -7.44 -14.71 -3.72
N ASN A 57 -8.29 -14.39 -4.69
CA ASN A 57 -8.19 -13.22 -5.52
C ASN A 57 -8.22 -11.96 -4.63
N PRO A 58 -7.11 -11.21 -4.47
CA PRO A 58 -7.02 -10.10 -3.52
C PRO A 58 -7.77 -8.84 -4.00
N LEU A 59 -8.47 -8.95 -5.13
CA LEU A 59 -9.13 -7.85 -5.85
C LEU A 59 -10.66 -7.84 -5.70
N GLY A 60 -11.25 -8.75 -4.92
CA GLY A 60 -12.71 -8.74 -4.69
C GLY A 60 -13.56 -8.90 -5.96
N VAL A 61 -12.98 -9.32 -7.07
CA VAL A 61 -13.71 -9.60 -8.31
C VAL A 61 -14.39 -10.95 -8.15
N ARG A 62 -15.72 -10.93 -8.02
CA ARG A 62 -16.58 -12.11 -8.06
C ARG A 62 -16.40 -12.79 -9.42
N GLY A 63 -15.80 -13.99 -9.43
CA GLY A 63 -15.78 -14.83 -10.61
C GLY A 63 -17.19 -15.31 -10.97
N GLU A 64 -17.45 -15.58 -12.24
CA GLU A 64 -18.76 -16.02 -12.76
C GLU A 64 -19.24 -17.36 -12.15
N ASP A 65 -18.35 -18.13 -11.52
CA ASP A 65 -18.62 -19.44 -10.91
C ASP A 65 -18.68 -19.43 -9.36
N ALA A 66 -18.86 -18.26 -8.73
CA ALA A 66 -18.91 -18.18 -7.26
C ALA A 66 -20.26 -18.68 -6.69
N GLU A 67 -20.22 -19.78 -5.91
CA GLU A 67 -21.34 -20.24 -5.08
C GLU A 67 -21.80 -19.16 -4.08
N SER A 68 -23.08 -19.19 -3.73
CA SER A 68 -23.76 -18.22 -2.87
C SER A 68 -23.00 -17.97 -1.56
N ILE A 69 -22.89 -16.69 -1.18
CA ILE A 69 -22.26 -16.23 0.08
C ILE A 69 -22.91 -16.91 1.31
N PHE A 70 -24.16 -17.36 1.17
CA PHE A 70 -24.92 -18.04 2.22
C PHE A 70 -24.65 -19.56 2.32
N ASP A 71 -23.90 -20.15 1.38
CA ASP A 71 -23.61 -21.59 1.33
C ASP A 71 -22.14 -21.94 1.60
N SER A 72 -21.26 -20.95 1.79
CA SER A 72 -19.86 -21.21 2.13
C SER A 72 -19.71 -21.81 3.54
N ASP A 73 -18.74 -22.73 3.69
CA ASP A 73 -18.42 -23.47 4.93
C ASP A 73 -18.18 -22.60 6.19
N TYR A 74 -18.12 -21.28 6.02
CA TYR A 74 -18.08 -20.27 7.08
C TYR A 74 -19.17 -20.45 8.15
N TYR A 75 -20.39 -20.84 7.78
CA TYR A 75 -21.48 -21.08 8.74
C TYR A 75 -21.54 -22.53 9.26
N LYS A 76 -21.00 -23.51 8.52
CA LYS A 76 -20.98 -24.92 8.95
C LYS A 76 -19.88 -25.23 9.97
N ALA A 77 -18.83 -24.43 10.05
CA ALA A 77 -17.67 -24.69 10.91
C ALA A 77 -17.86 -24.30 12.40
N GLY A 78 -18.99 -23.73 12.80
CA GLY A 78 -19.23 -23.29 14.18
C GLY A 78 -18.47 -22.00 14.49
N GLY A 79 -19.22 -20.95 14.85
CA GLY A 79 -18.71 -19.59 14.97
C GLY A 79 -17.49 -19.43 15.88
N MET A 80 -16.57 -18.58 15.40
CA MET A 80 -15.71 -17.68 16.17
C MET A 80 -15.39 -18.15 17.60
N LYS A 81 -14.44 -19.09 17.72
CA LYS A 81 -13.62 -19.13 18.92
C LYS A 81 -12.60 -18.00 18.83
N TYR A 82 -12.85 -16.94 19.58
CA TYR A 82 -11.82 -15.97 19.91
C TYR A 82 -10.79 -16.69 20.79
N GLU A 83 -9.71 -17.19 20.19
CA GLU A 83 -8.53 -17.56 20.96
C GLU A 83 -7.81 -16.27 21.35
N GLU A 84 -8.03 -15.89 22.61
CA GLU A 84 -7.38 -14.79 23.31
C GLU A 84 -5.94 -15.18 23.67
N ASP A 85 -5.06 -15.30 22.67
CA ASP A 85 -3.62 -15.41 22.90
C ASP A 85 -2.98 -14.03 23.06
N SER A 86 -3.26 -13.45 24.22
CA SER A 86 -2.30 -12.86 25.14
C SER A 86 -0.91 -12.46 24.59
N LYS A 87 -0.66 -11.14 24.65
CA LYS A 87 0.64 -10.42 24.67
C LYS A 87 1.33 -10.17 23.32
N ILE A 88 0.77 -9.23 22.55
CA ILE A 88 1.61 -8.32 21.77
C ILE A 88 1.69 -7.02 22.57
N ALA A 89 2.92 -6.60 22.87
CA ALA A 89 3.25 -5.53 23.78
C ALA A 89 2.45 -4.25 23.50
N ASN A 90 1.63 -3.87 24.47
CA ASN A 90 1.32 -2.47 24.72
C ASN A 90 2.64 -1.75 24.99
N ASN A 91 3.13 -1.01 24.00
CA ASN A 91 4.11 0.03 24.27
C ASN A 91 3.75 1.27 23.46
N SER A 92 3.59 2.35 24.23
CA SER A 92 3.51 3.76 23.81
C SER A 92 2.14 4.22 23.29
N GLY A 93 1.71 5.40 23.73
CA GLY A 93 0.39 6.00 23.47
C GLY A 93 0.11 6.41 22.02
N ASP A 94 0.59 5.64 21.04
CA ASP A 94 0.57 5.95 19.60
C ASP A 94 -0.48 5.14 18.81
N GLY A 95 -1.38 4.41 19.47
CA GLY A 95 -2.50 3.69 18.85
C GLY A 95 -2.23 2.23 18.44
N GLU A 96 -3.30 1.52 18.10
CA GLU A 96 -3.32 0.10 17.74
C GLU A 96 -2.73 -0.14 16.33
N ILE A 97 -1.92 -1.19 16.15
CA ILE A 97 -1.37 -1.53 14.83
C ILE A 97 -2.48 -2.15 13.97
N PRO A 98 -2.74 -1.64 12.75
CA PRO A 98 -3.79 -2.18 11.89
C PRO A 98 -3.48 -3.62 11.43
N ILE A 99 -4.55 -4.38 11.19
CA ILE A 99 -4.46 -5.74 10.64
C ILE A 99 -4.21 -5.66 9.13
N ASN A 100 -3.22 -6.40 8.65
CA ASN A 100 -2.99 -6.57 7.23
C ASN A 100 -4.11 -7.43 6.63
N PRO A 101 -4.88 -6.92 5.64
CA PRO A 101 -6.01 -7.64 5.05
C PRO A 101 -5.61 -8.92 4.31
N GLN A 102 -4.35 -9.05 3.89
CA GLN A 102 -3.85 -10.21 3.14
C GLN A 102 -3.41 -11.34 4.06
N THR A 103 -2.80 -11.02 5.20
CA THR A 103 -2.23 -12.02 6.12
C THR A 103 -3.12 -12.30 7.32
N GLY A 104 -4.09 -11.42 7.59
CA GLY A 104 -4.93 -11.46 8.79
C GLY A 104 -4.16 -11.17 10.08
N LYS A 105 -2.90 -10.76 10.00
CA LYS A 105 -2.03 -10.45 11.15
C LYS A 105 -1.74 -8.95 11.20
N PRO A 106 -1.47 -8.38 12.39
CA PRO A 106 -0.99 -7.00 12.50
C PRO A 106 0.24 -6.77 11.63
N TYR A 107 0.38 -5.58 11.04
CA TYR A 107 1.61 -5.22 10.36
C TYR A 107 2.81 -5.29 11.32
N PRO A 108 3.99 -5.75 10.86
CA PRO A 108 5.18 -5.75 11.70
C PRO A 108 5.55 -4.30 12.07
N PRO A 109 6.07 -4.04 13.28
CA PRO A 109 6.42 -2.68 13.73
C PRO A 109 7.37 -1.94 12.77
N GLU A 110 8.33 -2.66 12.17
CA GLU A 110 9.27 -2.07 11.21
C GLU A 110 8.58 -1.60 9.91
N ALA A 111 7.49 -2.28 9.49
CA ALA A 111 6.70 -1.80 8.36
C ALA A 111 5.90 -0.54 8.75
N MET A 112 5.46 -0.42 10.00
CA MET A 112 4.76 0.78 10.46
C MET A 112 5.67 2.01 10.41
N GLU A 113 6.95 1.91 10.77
CA GLU A 113 7.90 3.03 10.66
C GLU A 113 8.05 3.49 9.19
N THR A 114 8.16 2.54 8.26
CA THR A 114 8.22 2.89 6.83
C THR A 114 6.90 3.48 6.30
N PHE A 115 5.75 3.06 6.84
CA PHE A 115 4.47 3.67 6.50
C PHE A 115 4.36 5.08 7.06
N ASP A 116 4.93 5.35 8.22
CA ASP A 116 4.99 6.70 8.79
C ASP A 116 5.78 7.64 7.86
N GLU A 117 6.94 7.22 7.35
CA GLU A 117 7.69 7.98 6.32
C GLU A 117 6.88 8.19 5.03
N LEU A 118 6.18 7.16 4.55
CA LEU A 118 5.36 7.28 3.34
C LEU A 118 4.17 8.24 3.53
N ARG A 119 3.61 8.34 4.75
CA ARG A 119 2.55 9.30 5.07
C ARG A 119 3.06 10.74 5.12
N GLU A 120 4.35 10.96 5.41
CA GLU A 120 4.94 12.29 5.28
C GLU A 120 5.05 12.72 3.80
N LEU A 121 5.29 11.77 2.91
CA LEU A 121 5.33 12.02 1.47
C LEU A 121 3.93 12.14 0.85
N PHE A 122 2.98 11.35 1.36
CA PHE A 122 1.61 11.23 0.84
C PHE A 122 0.58 11.40 1.97
N PRO A 123 0.41 12.64 2.49
CA PRO A 123 -0.43 12.89 3.67
C PRO A 123 -1.91 12.61 3.45
N ASP A 124 -2.38 12.71 2.19
CA ASP A 124 -3.80 12.53 1.83
C ASP A 124 -4.13 11.10 1.34
N ASN A 125 -3.15 10.19 1.34
CA ASN A 125 -3.31 8.84 0.81
C ASN A 125 -3.88 7.88 1.86
N ASP A 126 -5.10 7.39 1.64
CA ASP A 126 -5.81 6.55 2.62
C ASP A 126 -5.38 5.08 2.58
N LEU A 127 -4.60 4.67 1.57
CA LEU A 127 -4.15 3.29 1.43
C LEU A 127 -2.97 2.95 2.32
N ILE A 128 -2.22 3.96 2.76
CA ILE A 128 -1.06 3.76 3.63
C ILE A 128 -1.56 3.45 5.05
N PRO A 129 -1.26 2.25 5.59
CA PRO A 129 -1.73 1.88 6.92
C PRO A 129 -1.21 2.85 7.99
N LYS A 130 -2.11 3.29 8.87
CA LYS A 130 -1.78 4.15 10.02
C LYS A 130 -2.18 3.49 11.33
N ARG A 131 -1.46 3.82 12.40
CA ARG A 131 -1.84 3.40 13.75
C ARG A 131 -3.22 3.95 14.10
N LEU A 132 -4.07 3.09 14.63
CA LEU A 132 -5.46 3.39 14.94
C LEU A 132 -5.56 3.87 16.38
N THR A 133 -5.72 5.18 16.56
CA THR A 133 -6.19 5.73 17.84
C THR A 133 -7.69 5.43 17.99
N PRO A 134 -8.25 5.48 19.22
CA PRO A 134 -9.68 5.26 19.43
C PRO A 134 -10.56 6.20 18.60
N GLU A 135 -10.15 7.45 18.43
CA GLU A 135 -10.84 8.44 17.60
C GLU A 135 -10.81 8.08 16.12
N LEU A 136 -9.64 7.70 15.59
CA LEU A 136 -9.48 7.29 14.20
C LEU A 136 -10.24 6.00 13.89
N LYS A 137 -10.30 5.08 14.86
CA LYS A 137 -11.07 3.84 14.75
C LYS A 137 -12.56 4.14 14.64
N ALA A 138 -13.10 5.00 15.52
CA ALA A 138 -14.48 5.42 15.45
C ALA A 138 -14.82 6.15 14.13
N GLN A 139 -13.91 7.01 13.64
CA GLN A 139 -14.07 7.67 12.35
C GLN A 139 -14.08 6.67 11.19
N ALA A 140 -13.18 5.69 11.20
CA ALA A 140 -13.12 4.64 10.18
C ALA A 140 -14.39 3.77 10.17
N GLU A 141 -14.92 3.44 11.35
CA GLU A 141 -16.18 2.70 11.49
C GLU A 141 -17.37 3.50 10.94
N GLN A 142 -17.49 4.79 11.29
CA GLN A 142 -18.53 5.67 10.77
C GLN A 142 -18.44 5.82 9.25
N HIS A 143 -17.22 6.02 8.74
CA HIS A 143 -16.96 6.09 7.31
C HIS A 143 -17.36 4.78 6.61
N GLY A 144 -16.99 3.63 7.20
CA GLY A 144 -17.34 2.31 6.69
C GLY A 144 -18.85 2.07 6.63
N GLN A 145 -19.59 2.47 7.67
CA GLN A 145 -21.06 2.38 7.68
C GLN A 145 -21.69 3.24 6.59
N LYS A 146 -21.22 4.49 6.44
CA LYS A 146 -21.70 5.40 5.40
C LYS A 146 -21.40 4.86 4.00
N LEU A 147 -20.22 4.28 3.81
CA LEU A 147 -19.83 3.67 2.54
C LEU A 147 -20.70 2.46 2.21
N ALA A 148 -20.96 1.59 3.18
CA ALA A 148 -21.84 0.43 2.98
C ALA A 148 -23.27 0.85 2.62
N GLN A 149 -23.79 1.89 3.27
CA GLN A 149 -25.09 2.47 2.95
C GLN A 149 -25.11 3.05 1.52
N ALA A 150 -24.16 3.92 1.19
CA ALA A 150 -24.07 4.52 -0.15
C ALA A 150 -23.94 3.47 -1.26
N THR A 151 -23.11 2.44 -1.03
CA THR A 151 -22.96 1.28 -1.92
C THR A 151 -24.30 0.59 -2.13
N THR A 152 -25.02 0.29 -1.05
CA THR A 152 -26.33 -0.38 -1.13
C THR A 152 -27.35 0.47 -1.89
N SER A 153 -27.38 1.79 -1.67
CA SER A 153 -28.29 2.69 -2.38
C SER A 153 -27.99 2.78 -3.87
N VAL A 154 -26.70 2.87 -4.25
CA VAL A 154 -26.25 2.93 -5.65
C VAL A 154 -26.62 1.65 -6.41
N PHE A 155 -26.25 0.49 -5.87
CA PHE A 155 -26.55 -0.79 -6.52
C PHE A 155 -28.01 -1.23 -6.36
N GLY A 156 -28.69 -0.76 -5.33
CA GLY A 156 -30.13 -0.96 -5.11
C GLY A 156 -31.03 -0.07 -5.97
N GLY A 157 -30.45 0.85 -6.77
CA GLY A 157 -31.19 1.68 -7.72
C GLY A 157 -32.02 2.80 -7.10
N THR A 158 -31.78 3.13 -5.83
CA THR A 158 -32.44 4.25 -5.13
C THR A 158 -31.45 5.24 -4.49
N PRO A 159 -30.34 5.62 -5.17
CA PRO A 159 -29.34 6.48 -4.55
C PRO A 159 -29.80 7.93 -4.43
N SER A 160 -29.47 8.55 -3.29
CA SER A 160 -29.49 10.01 -3.20
C SER A 160 -28.27 10.60 -3.94
N ALA A 161 -28.34 11.88 -4.30
CA ALA A 161 -27.22 12.61 -4.91
C ALA A 161 -25.94 12.50 -4.09
N SER A 162 -26.07 12.63 -2.77
CA SER A 162 -24.97 12.50 -1.82
C SER A 162 -24.40 11.09 -1.76
N ASP A 163 -25.22 10.05 -1.93
CA ASP A 163 -24.75 8.66 -1.95
C ASP A 163 -23.97 8.36 -3.22
N VAL A 164 -24.46 8.82 -4.38
CA VAL A 164 -23.73 8.72 -5.66
C VAL A 164 -22.39 9.44 -5.53
N GLN A 165 -22.40 10.69 -5.07
CA GLN A 165 -21.18 11.48 -4.90
C GLN A 165 -20.19 10.78 -3.95
N PHE A 166 -20.66 10.36 -2.78
CA PHE A 166 -19.83 9.78 -1.74
C PHE A 166 -19.20 8.45 -2.20
N TYR A 167 -20.00 7.56 -2.80
CA TYR A 167 -19.51 6.28 -3.30
C TYR A 167 -18.46 6.46 -4.41
N TYR A 168 -18.81 7.19 -5.48
CA TYR A 168 -17.91 7.32 -6.63
C TYR A 168 -16.66 8.16 -6.32
N SER A 169 -16.77 9.19 -5.47
CA SER A 169 -15.59 9.93 -4.99
C SER A 169 -14.65 9.05 -4.17
N HIS A 170 -15.19 8.16 -3.32
CA HIS A 170 -14.38 7.20 -2.58
C HIS A 170 -13.66 6.21 -3.51
N VAL A 171 -14.37 5.63 -4.48
CA VAL A 171 -13.77 4.70 -5.46
C VAL A 171 -12.68 5.39 -6.28
N LYS A 172 -12.94 6.61 -6.77
CA LYS A 172 -11.96 7.41 -7.52
C LYS A 172 -10.74 7.75 -6.67
N LYS A 173 -10.95 8.11 -5.40
CA LYS A 173 -9.87 8.39 -4.44
C LYS A 173 -8.98 7.16 -4.27
N GLN A 174 -9.54 5.97 -4.06
CA GLN A 174 -8.74 4.74 -3.99
C GLN A 174 -7.89 4.50 -5.24
N GLY A 175 -8.44 4.76 -6.43
CA GLY A 175 -7.67 4.67 -7.68
C GLY A 175 -6.52 5.68 -7.74
N ASN A 176 -6.77 6.93 -7.36
CA ASN A 176 -5.74 7.98 -7.31
C ASN A 176 -4.65 7.66 -6.29
N ASP A 177 -5.02 7.25 -5.08
CA ASP A 177 -4.11 6.87 -4.01
C ASP A 177 -3.20 5.71 -4.48
N ARG A 178 -3.73 4.74 -5.25
CA ARG A 178 -2.92 3.66 -5.86
C ARG A 178 -1.94 4.19 -6.91
N MET A 179 -2.39 5.09 -7.79
CA MET A 179 -1.51 5.67 -8.82
C MET A 179 -0.34 6.42 -8.20
N GLU A 180 -0.59 7.17 -7.12
CA GLU A 180 0.44 7.94 -6.41
C GLU A 180 1.56 7.02 -5.88
N ILE A 181 1.19 5.93 -5.20
CA ILE A 181 2.13 4.92 -4.71
C ILE A 181 2.92 4.27 -5.85
N ILE A 182 2.26 3.94 -6.96
CA ILE A 182 2.92 3.27 -8.11
C ILE A 182 3.86 4.23 -8.84
N ASN A 183 3.47 5.50 -9.02
CA ASN A 183 4.35 6.51 -9.60
C ASN A 183 5.61 6.67 -8.75
N TYR A 184 5.46 6.74 -7.43
CA TYR A 184 6.60 6.78 -6.52
C TYR A 184 7.51 5.55 -6.63
N LEU A 185 6.93 4.35 -6.80
CA LEU A 185 7.70 3.13 -7.03
C LEU A 185 8.51 3.20 -8.33
N ILE A 186 7.91 3.70 -9.41
CA ILE A 186 8.62 3.91 -10.68
C ILE A 186 9.73 4.95 -10.52
N GLU A 187 9.49 6.04 -9.80
CA GLU A 187 10.52 7.08 -9.62
C GLU A 187 11.67 6.61 -8.72
N SER A 188 11.38 5.77 -7.73
CA SER A 188 12.37 5.31 -6.75
C SER A 188 13.15 4.06 -7.18
N GLN A 189 12.54 3.20 -8.01
CA GLN A 189 13.11 1.91 -8.45
C GLN A 189 13.21 1.77 -9.97
N GLY A 190 12.64 2.71 -10.74
CA GLY A 190 12.59 2.62 -12.19
C GLY A 190 13.95 2.81 -12.82
N GLY A 191 14.19 2.04 -13.88
CA GLY A 191 15.49 1.95 -14.56
C GLY A 191 16.42 0.83 -14.06
N GLU A 192 16.11 0.17 -12.94
CA GLU A 192 16.88 -1.00 -12.47
C GLU A 192 16.45 -2.30 -13.17
N ASP A 193 15.17 -2.45 -13.54
CA ASP A 193 14.63 -3.59 -14.28
C ASP A 193 13.57 -3.16 -15.32
N PRO A 194 13.87 -3.24 -16.63
CA PRO A 194 12.92 -2.89 -17.70
C PRO A 194 11.61 -3.70 -17.70
N GLU A 195 11.61 -4.94 -17.18
CA GLU A 195 10.39 -5.74 -17.09
C GLU A 195 9.47 -5.25 -15.97
N MET A 196 10.05 -4.79 -14.85
CA MET A 196 9.30 -4.21 -13.75
C MET A 196 8.69 -2.86 -14.14
N ASP A 197 9.45 -2.02 -14.84
CA ASP A 197 8.95 -0.75 -15.36
C ASP A 197 7.74 -0.96 -16.29
N LYS A 198 7.81 -1.96 -17.16
CA LYS A 198 6.69 -2.31 -18.04
C LYS A 198 5.46 -2.75 -17.26
N LYS A 199 5.61 -3.58 -16.21
CA LYS A 199 4.50 -4.00 -15.35
C LYS A 199 3.89 -2.81 -14.61
N PHE A 200 4.69 -1.91 -14.07
CA PHE A 200 4.18 -0.72 -13.39
C PHE A 200 3.43 0.21 -14.35
N GLN A 201 3.93 0.41 -15.57
CA GLN A 201 3.23 1.19 -16.60
C GLN A 201 1.90 0.55 -17.03
N GLU A 202 1.84 -0.78 -17.12
CA GLU A 202 0.60 -1.51 -17.40
C GLU A 202 -0.42 -1.32 -16.27
N ILE A 203 0.02 -1.43 -15.01
CA ILE A 203 -0.85 -1.19 -13.85
C ILE A 203 -1.36 0.26 -13.85
N LEU A 204 -0.50 1.26 -14.09
CA LEU A 204 -0.92 2.66 -14.19
C LEU A 204 -1.96 2.88 -15.29
N THR A 205 -1.76 2.26 -16.46
CA THR A 205 -2.70 2.36 -17.58
C THR A 205 -4.06 1.77 -17.20
N ASN A 206 -4.06 0.61 -16.53
CA ASN A 206 -5.28 -0.03 -16.06
C ASN A 206 -6.01 0.81 -15.00
N ILE A 207 -5.28 1.43 -14.05
CA ILE A 207 -5.91 2.27 -13.03
C ILE A 207 -6.49 3.54 -13.66
N LYS A 208 -5.80 4.18 -14.61
CA LYS A 208 -6.34 5.33 -15.36
C LYS A 208 -7.64 4.95 -16.07
N PHE A 209 -7.64 3.82 -16.76
CA PHE A 209 -8.85 3.32 -17.41
C PHE A 209 -9.98 3.07 -16.41
N GLN A 210 -9.69 2.44 -15.25
CA GLN A 210 -10.69 2.23 -14.21
C GLN A 210 -11.26 3.57 -13.70
N ASN A 211 -10.43 4.57 -13.46
CA ASN A 211 -10.87 5.90 -13.03
C ASN A 211 -11.76 6.60 -14.08
N GLU A 212 -11.43 6.48 -15.37
CA GLU A 212 -12.28 6.98 -16.45
C GLU A 212 -13.64 6.28 -16.50
N GLN A 213 -13.68 4.97 -16.22
CA GLN A 213 -14.94 4.23 -16.14
C GLN A 213 -15.77 4.64 -14.93
N VAL A 214 -15.12 4.85 -13.78
CA VAL A 214 -15.76 5.38 -12.56
C VAL A 214 -16.41 6.73 -12.84
N ASP A 215 -15.75 7.61 -13.59
CA ASP A 215 -16.34 8.91 -13.98
C ASP A 215 -17.59 8.76 -14.86
N LYS A 216 -17.55 7.85 -15.84
CA LYS A 216 -18.71 7.55 -16.71
C LYS A 216 -19.86 6.89 -15.94
N GLU A 217 -19.54 5.98 -15.03
CA GLU A 217 -20.53 5.32 -14.18
C GLU A 217 -21.19 6.32 -13.23
N MET A 218 -20.39 7.22 -12.65
CA MET A 218 -20.89 8.31 -11.82
C MET A 218 -21.87 9.19 -12.60
N GLU A 219 -21.49 9.66 -13.80
CA GLU A 219 -22.38 10.44 -14.66
C GLU A 219 -23.67 9.67 -15.03
N SER A 220 -23.54 8.37 -15.34
CA SER A 220 -24.71 7.52 -15.59
C SER A 220 -25.61 7.40 -14.36
N ALA A 221 -25.04 7.27 -13.16
CA ALA A 221 -25.78 7.16 -11.91
C ALA A 221 -26.52 8.46 -11.56
N TYR A 222 -25.90 9.62 -11.78
CA TYR A 222 -26.57 10.93 -11.65
C TYR A 222 -27.76 11.05 -12.61
N ASN A 223 -27.54 10.72 -13.88
CA ASN A 223 -28.60 10.76 -14.90
C ASN A 223 -29.77 9.81 -14.56
N LYS A 224 -29.47 8.59 -14.08
CA LYS A 224 -30.49 7.61 -13.66
C LYS A 224 -31.25 8.05 -12.41
N ALA A 225 -30.56 8.68 -11.46
CA ALA A 225 -31.16 9.22 -10.25
C ALA A 225 -31.98 10.51 -10.50
N GLY A 226 -31.91 11.08 -11.71
CA GLY A 226 -32.56 12.34 -12.05
C GLY A 226 -31.95 13.54 -11.32
N VAL A 227 -30.66 13.46 -10.96
CA VAL A 227 -29.95 14.52 -10.23
C VAL A 227 -28.84 15.11 -11.10
N SER A 228 -28.64 16.43 -11.05
CA SER A 228 -27.55 17.10 -11.76
C SER A 228 -26.19 16.73 -11.17
N LEU A 229 -25.19 16.62 -12.04
CA LEU A 229 -23.78 16.56 -11.63
C LEU A 229 -23.42 17.78 -10.77
N PRO A 230 -22.71 17.60 -9.64
CA PRO A 230 -22.17 18.71 -8.84
C PRO A 230 -20.99 19.42 -9.53
#